data_AF-A0A7Z2SPK5-F1
#
_entry.id   AF-A0A7Z2SPK5-F1
#
_cell.length_a   1.000
_cell.length_b   1.000
_cell.length_c   1.000
_cell.angle_alpha   90.00
_cell.angle_beta   90.00
_cell.angle_gamma   90.00
#
_symmetry.space_group_name_H-M   'P 1'
#
loop_
_entity.id
_entity.type
_entity.pdbx_description
1 polymer ?
#
loop_
_entity_poly.entity_id
_entity_poly.type
_entity_poly.pdbx_seq_one_letter_code
_entity_poly.pdbx_strand_id
1 'polypeptide(L)'
;MAKRWVKRTTPTARIEGEFSFYFDVVHRYWAGGASEQRAAPLNRICTLARKMGVAAVLIEDALERDEVRREIDALRKKLSTGGVVTAASISFLRALPSAGQMEGPPDHMVGQVVVLTYPSASGPKSYVFDAIMRVPARWQDGHEIPLVNRCVPKAQTFYRRAGGCRYAVARAYYCQENDVSRGNVQAALRIAIRSIEGISSVDDDKLSKAAHPKGIVDVIVKTLKNRGYGYNLYEIDGVTSADEVWTAICSFIESGNPPLLVVSGKRNQSRIIPVLGYTLNTDEWHPDGSMSHPKRQSGWFSSSQWIDHVVIHDTVLGPYFCMSRAWLAEQLSRAANAGMKPRLVIAPIWTPQVKVSPVYAEQLAGQYLDIWVRRVAEVNAGTGRWWDYLCQNGSNVVLRTTFISSQDYQVHLQKLDDKIQSRGESVATWISPGGGEPLSFRSFMNSLPANFWICEISMPQLYGGNRKKLGEILIDSRKRDLSGGILAIRLPSRAVWRNGAGYLLAPTGMDSQTP
;
A
#
# COMPACT_ATOMS: atom_id res chain seq x y z
N MET A 1 38.23 5.18 31.79
CA MET A 1 37.18 4.14 31.90
C MET A 1 36.22 4.27 30.73
N ALA A 2 36.01 3.21 29.95
CA ALA A 2 34.97 3.22 28.91
C ALA A 2 33.58 3.37 29.56
N LYS A 3 32.78 4.35 29.13
CA LYS A 3 31.44 4.59 29.68
C LYS A 3 30.54 3.40 29.29
N ARG A 4 30.11 2.59 30.27
CA ARG A 4 29.34 1.35 30.04
C ARG A 4 27.85 1.65 29.80
N TRP A 5 27.23 0.92 28.87
CA TRP A 5 25.77 0.90 28.70
C TRP A 5 25.16 -0.05 29.74
N VAL A 6 24.20 0.44 30.51
CA VAL A 6 23.46 -0.34 31.50
C VAL A 6 22.05 -0.58 30.96
N LYS A 7 21.71 -1.84 30.70
CA LYS A 7 20.34 -2.23 30.37
C LYS A 7 19.49 -2.12 31.64
N ARG A 8 18.36 -1.42 31.57
CA ARG A 8 17.38 -1.38 32.66
C ARG A 8 16.06 -1.96 32.18
N THR A 9 15.60 -3.00 32.86
CA THR A 9 14.34 -3.68 32.54
C THR A 9 13.18 -2.71 32.70
N THR A 10 12.22 -2.80 31.77
CA THR A 10 10.96 -2.08 31.87
C THR A 10 10.00 -2.89 32.75
N PRO A 11 9.47 -2.35 33.86
CA PRO A 11 8.48 -3.05 34.65
C PRO A 11 7.25 -3.38 33.81
N THR A 12 6.72 -4.59 33.97
CA THR A 12 5.46 -4.95 33.33
C THR A 12 4.34 -4.13 33.96
N ALA A 13 3.55 -3.46 33.14
CA ALA A 13 2.42 -2.65 33.61
C ALA A 13 1.15 -3.01 32.82
N ARG A 14 0.03 -3.04 33.54
CA ARG A 14 -1.32 -3.23 33.00
C ARG A 14 -2.12 -2.00 33.36
N ILE A 15 -2.69 -1.34 32.36
CA ILE A 15 -3.52 -0.16 32.55
C ILE A 15 -4.88 -0.48 31.92
N GLU A 16 -5.95 -0.38 32.69
CA GLU A 16 -7.33 -0.66 32.28
C GLU A 16 -8.24 0.50 32.71
N GLY A 17 -9.38 0.66 32.01
CA GLY A 17 -10.37 1.68 32.33
C GLY A 17 -10.06 3.06 31.73
N GLU A 18 -10.40 4.13 32.45
CA GLU A 18 -10.06 5.49 32.03
C GLU A 18 -8.60 5.80 32.36
N PHE A 19 -7.77 5.96 31.32
CA PHE A 19 -6.37 6.33 31.48
C PHE A 19 -5.94 7.42 30.49
N SER A 20 -4.90 8.15 30.84
CA SER A 20 -4.32 9.19 29.99
C SER A 20 -3.17 8.63 29.19
N PHE A 21 -3.36 8.47 27.87
CA PHE A 21 -2.26 8.14 26.97
C PHE A 21 -1.06 9.09 27.11
N TYR A 22 -1.29 10.35 27.47
CA TYR A 22 -0.19 11.29 27.69
C TYR A 22 0.57 10.95 28.97
N PHE A 23 -0.09 10.92 30.13
CA PHE A 23 0.60 10.73 31.41
C PHE A 23 1.07 9.29 31.65
N ASP A 24 0.23 8.32 31.30
CA ASP A 24 0.49 6.90 31.60
C ASP A 24 1.42 6.24 30.58
N VAL A 25 1.50 6.79 29.35
CA VAL A 25 2.32 6.22 28.26
C VAL A 25 3.38 7.21 27.76
N VAL A 26 3.00 8.32 27.14
CA VAL A 26 3.96 9.20 26.45
C VAL A 26 4.97 9.80 27.43
N HIS A 27 4.49 10.50 28.46
CA HIS A 27 5.33 11.15 29.46
C HIS A 27 6.23 10.16 30.20
N ARG A 28 5.73 8.94 30.45
CA ARG A 28 6.44 7.92 31.23
C ARG A 28 7.54 7.21 30.45
N TYR A 29 7.31 6.92 29.17
CA TYR A 29 8.21 6.08 28.37
C TYR A 29 9.02 6.85 27.32
N TRP A 30 8.77 8.15 27.17
CA TRP A 30 9.51 9.02 26.26
C TRP A 30 10.50 9.94 26.99
N ALA A 31 11.79 9.80 26.70
CA ALA A 31 12.86 10.61 27.28
C ALA A 31 13.30 11.75 26.35
N GLY A 32 13.87 12.80 26.95
CA GLY A 32 14.47 13.94 26.24
C GLY A 32 13.72 15.27 26.40
N GLY A 33 12.85 15.39 27.41
CA GLY A 33 12.02 16.56 27.65
C GLY A 33 10.86 16.64 26.65
N ALA A 34 9.69 17.07 27.12
CA ALA A 34 8.47 17.17 26.32
C ALA A 34 8.51 18.30 25.29
N SER A 35 9.61 18.50 24.54
CA SER A 35 9.48 19.21 23.26
C SER A 35 8.56 18.34 22.39
N GLU A 36 7.30 18.75 22.30
CA GLU A 36 6.17 17.97 21.76
C GLU A 36 6.46 17.38 20.38
N GLN A 37 7.33 18.07 19.61
CA GLN A 37 7.74 17.66 18.27
C GLN A 37 8.45 16.30 18.23
N ARG A 38 9.27 15.95 19.23
CA ARG A 38 10.01 14.67 19.20
C ARG A 38 9.12 13.48 19.53
N ALA A 39 8.18 13.65 20.46
CA ALA A 39 7.22 12.61 20.83
C ALA A 39 6.06 12.46 19.82
N ALA A 40 6.05 13.24 18.73
CA ALA A 40 4.97 13.26 17.74
C ALA A 40 4.56 11.87 17.23
N PRO A 41 5.47 10.92 16.91
CA PRO A 41 5.08 9.59 16.46
C PRO A 41 4.33 8.80 17.52
N LEU A 42 4.79 8.81 18.77
CA LEU A 42 4.13 8.09 19.86
C LEU A 42 2.79 8.74 20.22
N ASN A 43 2.73 10.08 20.25
CA ASN A 43 1.48 10.83 20.40
C ASN A 43 0.47 10.47 19.32
N ARG A 44 0.91 10.37 18.07
CA ARG A 44 0.07 9.97 16.94
C ARG A 44 -0.43 8.54 17.11
N ILE A 45 0.45 7.61 17.45
CA ILE A 45 0.09 6.20 17.70
C ILE A 45 -0.96 6.09 18.81
N CYS A 46 -0.74 6.78 19.94
CA CYS A 46 -1.68 6.81 21.05
C CYS A 46 -3.04 7.43 20.65
N THR A 47 -3.02 8.50 19.86
CA THR A 47 -4.24 9.12 19.33
C THR A 47 -5.02 8.15 18.44
N LEU A 48 -4.34 7.42 17.56
CA LEU A 48 -4.94 6.40 16.71
C LEU A 48 -5.51 5.24 17.55
N ALA A 49 -4.75 4.75 18.52
CA ALA A 49 -5.17 3.73 19.48
C ALA A 49 -6.47 4.12 20.19
N ARG A 50 -6.53 5.34 20.74
CA ARG A 50 -7.74 5.89 21.37
C ARG A 50 -8.95 5.89 20.43
N LYS A 51 -8.78 6.42 19.20
CA LYS A 51 -9.86 6.47 18.21
C LYS A 51 -10.37 5.08 17.80
N MET A 52 -9.53 4.06 17.91
CA MET A 52 -9.88 2.68 17.60
C MET A 52 -10.54 1.95 18.77
N GLY A 53 -10.76 2.60 19.93
CA GLY A 53 -11.46 1.99 21.07
C GLY A 53 -10.57 1.07 21.90
N VAL A 54 -9.31 1.45 22.10
CA VAL A 54 -8.43 0.78 23.08
C VAL A 54 -8.95 1.03 24.48
N ALA A 55 -9.05 -0.03 25.27
CA ALA A 55 -9.50 0.00 26.67
C ALA A 55 -8.44 -0.52 27.65
N ALA A 56 -7.38 -1.15 27.14
CA ALA A 56 -6.27 -1.62 27.94
C ALA A 56 -4.92 -1.39 27.26
N VAL A 57 -3.89 -1.12 28.06
CA VAL A 57 -2.50 -1.05 27.62
C VAL A 57 -1.67 -2.03 28.43
N LEU A 58 -0.94 -2.89 27.72
CA LEU A 58 0.03 -3.80 28.31
C LEU A 58 1.44 -3.36 27.94
N ILE A 59 2.30 -3.18 28.94
CA ILE A 59 3.67 -2.73 28.77
C ILE A 59 4.61 -3.83 29.24
N GLU A 60 5.55 -4.21 28.38
CA GLU A 60 6.49 -5.30 28.61
C GLU A 60 7.92 -4.84 28.27
N ASP A 61 8.91 -5.50 28.85
CA ASP A 61 10.31 -5.27 28.48
C ASP A 61 10.58 -5.85 27.07
N ALA A 62 11.27 -5.07 26.24
CA ALA A 62 11.64 -5.44 24.88
C ALA A 62 13.15 -5.62 24.69
N LEU A 63 13.96 -5.46 25.75
CA LEU A 63 15.42 -5.47 25.67
C LEU A 63 16.02 -6.77 25.14
N GLU A 64 15.32 -7.89 25.30
CA GLU A 64 15.80 -9.21 24.89
C GLU A 64 15.35 -9.65 23.49
N ARG A 65 14.51 -8.85 22.81
CA ARG A 65 14.18 -9.08 21.40
C ARG A 65 15.43 -8.98 20.52
N ASP A 66 15.65 -9.93 19.61
CA ASP A 66 16.86 -10.00 18.78
C ASP A 66 17.09 -8.73 17.96
N GLU A 67 16.03 -8.19 17.37
CA GLU A 67 16.06 -6.94 16.60
C GLU A 67 16.38 -5.72 17.46
N VAL A 68 15.91 -5.67 18.70
CA VAL A 68 16.20 -4.58 19.65
C VAL A 68 17.65 -4.68 20.12
N ARG A 69 18.15 -5.89 20.42
CA ARG A 69 19.55 -6.11 20.79
C ARG A 69 20.51 -5.65 19.70
N ARG A 70 20.26 -6.05 18.44
CA ARG A 70 21.07 -5.63 17.29
C ARG A 70 21.11 -4.11 17.13
N GLU A 71 19.98 -3.44 17.33
CA GLU A 71 19.90 -1.99 17.28
C GLU A 71 20.68 -1.32 18.42
N ILE A 72 20.56 -1.84 19.64
CA ILE A 72 21.33 -1.36 20.80
C ILE A 72 22.83 -1.50 20.53
N ASP A 73 23.27 -2.61 19.94
CA ASP A 73 24.67 -2.83 19.58
C ASP A 73 25.13 -1.88 18.47
N ALA A 74 24.28 -1.60 17.47
CA ALA A 74 24.55 -0.62 16.44
C ALA A 74 24.68 0.81 17.00
N LEU A 75 23.80 1.19 17.92
CA LEU A 75 23.87 2.48 18.63
C LEU A 75 25.13 2.57 19.48
N ARG A 76 25.47 1.52 20.23
CA ARG A 76 26.68 1.46 21.07
C ARG A 76 27.95 1.63 20.25
N LYS A 77 28.02 1.04 19.04
CA LYS A 77 29.17 1.20 18.14
C LYS A 77 29.34 2.64 17.63
N LYS A 78 28.25 3.40 17.51
CA LYS A 78 28.25 4.76 16.96
C LYS A 78 28.33 5.85 18.02
N LEU A 79 27.93 5.57 19.26
CA LEU A 79 27.88 6.53 20.35
C LEU A 79 28.99 6.27 21.37
N SER A 80 29.78 7.30 21.67
CA SER A 80 30.83 7.25 22.69
C SER A 80 30.29 7.45 24.13
N THR A 81 29.00 7.75 24.27
CA THR A 81 28.34 7.97 25.57
C THR A 81 27.87 6.66 26.17
N GLY A 82 28.16 6.42 27.45
CA GLY A 82 27.50 5.37 28.23
C GLY A 82 26.26 5.89 28.95
N GLY A 83 25.52 5.01 29.61
CA GLY A 83 24.29 5.37 30.31
C GLY A 83 23.24 4.27 30.26
N VAL A 84 22.02 4.61 30.68
CA VAL A 84 20.91 3.65 30.78
C VAL A 84 20.19 3.52 29.45
N VAL A 85 19.88 2.28 29.08
CA VAL A 85 19.13 1.92 27.88
C VAL A 85 17.91 1.14 28.30
N THR A 86 16.76 1.52 27.77
CA THR A 86 15.49 0.85 28.03
C THR A 86 14.77 0.59 26.72
N ALA A 87 14.07 -0.53 26.62
CA ALA A 87 13.17 -0.80 25.51
C ALA A 87 11.82 -1.25 26.09
N ALA A 88 10.76 -0.55 25.73
CA ALA A 88 9.40 -0.85 26.20
C ALA A 88 8.53 -1.27 25.01
N SER A 89 7.95 -2.46 25.07
CA SER A 89 6.88 -2.85 24.15
C SER A 89 5.53 -2.49 24.76
N ILE A 90 4.79 -1.63 24.07
CA ILE A 90 3.49 -1.13 24.49
C ILE A 90 2.45 -1.70 23.53
N SER A 91 1.58 -2.57 24.06
CA SER A 91 0.52 -3.22 23.33
C SER A 91 -0.81 -2.53 23.63
N PHE A 92 -1.52 -2.11 22.59
CA PHE A 92 -2.80 -1.45 22.67
C PHE A 92 -3.92 -2.46 22.42
N LEU A 93 -4.73 -2.71 23.44
CA LEU A 93 -5.71 -3.81 23.46
C LEU A 93 -7.12 -3.28 23.72
N ARG A 94 -8.12 -3.93 23.12
CA ARG A 94 -9.54 -3.72 23.46
C ARG A 94 -9.92 -4.39 24.78
N ALA A 95 -9.24 -5.48 25.11
CA ALA A 95 -9.37 -6.20 26.37
C ALA A 95 -8.05 -6.92 26.66
N LEU A 96 -7.70 -7.06 27.93
CA LEU A 96 -6.54 -7.86 28.32
C LEU A 96 -6.75 -9.35 27.98
N PRO A 97 -5.67 -10.09 27.71
CA PRO A 97 -5.75 -11.52 27.52
C PRO A 97 -6.24 -12.24 28.78
N SER A 98 -7.05 -13.28 28.59
CA SER A 98 -7.39 -14.20 29.68
C SER A 98 -6.18 -15.05 30.06
N ALA A 99 -6.05 -15.39 31.35
CA ALA A 99 -4.97 -16.25 31.82
C ALA A 99 -4.98 -17.60 31.09
N GLY A 100 -3.81 -18.07 30.64
CA GLY A 100 -3.66 -19.35 29.94
C GLY A 100 -4.02 -19.34 28.45
N GLN A 101 -4.50 -18.22 27.91
CA GLN A 101 -4.79 -18.10 26.49
C GLN A 101 -3.48 -18.04 25.68
N MET A 102 -3.36 -18.84 24.61
CA MET A 102 -2.17 -18.82 23.74
C MET A 102 -2.34 -17.93 22.50
N GLU A 103 -3.55 -17.86 21.95
CA GLU A 103 -3.90 -17.04 20.78
C GLU A 103 -5.00 -16.07 21.19
N GLY A 104 -4.74 -14.77 21.03
CA GLY A 104 -5.71 -13.72 21.29
C GLY A 104 -6.72 -13.57 20.14
N PRO A 105 -7.92 -13.04 20.40
CA PRO A 105 -8.88 -12.79 19.33
C PRO A 105 -8.30 -11.82 18.30
N PRO A 106 -8.54 -12.03 16.99
CA PRO A 106 -7.91 -11.24 15.95
C PRO A 106 -8.09 -9.73 16.16
N ASP A 107 -9.29 -9.30 16.54
CA ASP A 107 -9.74 -7.92 16.71
C ASP A 107 -9.32 -7.24 18.02
N HIS A 108 -8.86 -8.01 19.02
CA HIS A 108 -8.50 -7.48 20.34
C HIS A 108 -7.26 -6.59 20.30
N MET A 109 -6.24 -6.93 19.50
CA MET A 109 -5.03 -6.11 19.40
C MET A 109 -5.21 -5.02 18.34
N VAL A 110 -5.21 -3.78 18.80
CA VAL A 110 -5.22 -2.58 17.95
C VAL A 110 -3.84 -2.30 17.37
N GLY A 111 -2.80 -2.55 18.15
CA GLY A 111 -1.43 -2.46 17.67
C GLY A 111 -0.41 -2.65 18.78
N GLN A 112 0.86 -2.66 18.39
CA GLN A 112 1.99 -2.71 19.32
C GLN A 112 3.07 -1.75 18.84
N VAL A 113 3.70 -1.03 19.76
CA VAL A 113 4.84 -0.16 19.51
C VAL A 113 6.00 -0.56 20.43
N VAL A 114 7.24 -0.51 19.93
CA VAL A 114 8.44 -0.56 20.76
C VAL A 114 9.08 0.81 20.79
N VAL A 115 9.23 1.36 21.99
CA VAL A 115 9.95 2.61 22.24
C VAL A 115 11.34 2.24 22.76
N LEU A 116 12.38 2.69 22.05
CA LEU A 116 13.76 2.51 22.48
C LEU A 116 14.30 3.84 23.01
N THR A 117 14.86 3.82 24.21
CA THR A 117 15.51 4.97 24.84
C THR A 117 16.99 4.66 25.03
N TYR A 118 17.85 5.59 24.62
CA TYR A 118 19.29 5.43 24.68
C TYR A 118 19.99 6.70 25.16
N PRO A 119 21.18 6.60 25.78
CA PRO A 119 21.93 7.77 26.24
C PRO A 119 22.55 8.51 25.05
N SER A 120 22.51 9.84 25.07
CA SER A 120 23.21 10.70 24.12
C SER A 120 23.91 11.87 24.83
N ALA A 121 24.76 12.61 24.11
CA ALA A 121 25.48 13.76 24.67
C ALA A 121 24.53 14.86 25.20
N SER A 122 23.35 15.02 24.59
CA SER A 122 22.33 16.00 25.02
C SER A 122 21.29 15.39 25.98
N GLY A 123 21.61 14.27 26.63
CA GLY A 123 20.70 13.52 27.49
C GLY A 123 20.05 12.33 26.79
N PRO A 124 19.22 11.55 27.50
CA PRO A 124 18.54 10.39 26.94
C PRO A 124 17.62 10.80 25.79
N LYS A 125 17.60 10.03 24.70
CA LYS A 125 16.72 10.20 23.56
C LYS A 125 15.85 8.95 23.38
N SER A 126 14.58 9.16 23.06
CA SER A 126 13.65 8.09 22.70
C SER A 126 13.23 8.21 21.24
N TYR A 127 12.89 7.06 20.64
CA TYR A 127 12.25 7.00 19.34
C TYR A 127 11.40 5.73 19.20
N VAL A 128 10.45 5.73 18.26
CA VAL A 128 9.69 4.54 17.89
C VAL A 128 10.55 3.62 17.03
N PHE A 129 11.04 2.55 17.65
CA PHE A 129 11.90 1.55 17.00
C PHE A 129 11.13 0.76 15.93
N ASP A 130 9.98 0.24 16.31
CA ASP A 130 9.02 -0.40 15.43
C ASP A 130 7.60 -0.17 15.97
N ALA A 131 6.63 -0.15 15.07
CA ALA A 131 5.23 -0.18 15.42
C ALA A 131 4.44 -0.93 14.35
N ILE A 132 3.46 -1.69 14.80
CA ILE A 132 2.47 -2.33 13.94
C ILE A 132 1.12 -1.87 14.43
N MET A 133 0.41 -1.19 13.55
CA MET A 133 -0.87 -0.59 13.88
C MET A 133 -1.92 -1.07 12.89
N ARG A 134 -3.12 -1.29 13.43
CA ARG A 134 -4.28 -1.52 12.61
C ARG A 134 -4.57 -0.30 11.73
N VAL A 135 -5.10 -0.48 10.51
CA VAL A 135 -5.70 0.62 9.74
C VAL A 135 -6.81 1.20 10.62
N PRO A 136 -6.82 2.52 10.85
CA PRO A 136 -7.76 3.13 11.77
C PRO A 136 -9.22 2.84 11.42
N ALA A 137 -9.86 2.04 12.29
CA ALA A 137 -11.25 1.62 12.22
C ALA A 137 -11.81 1.50 13.66
N ARG A 138 -13.07 1.86 13.85
CA ARG A 138 -13.82 1.62 15.08
C ARG A 138 -14.37 0.21 15.04
N TRP A 139 -14.38 -0.49 16.17
CA TRP A 139 -15.14 -1.73 16.30
C TRP A 139 -16.50 -1.40 16.89
N GLN A 140 -17.55 -1.84 16.22
CA GLN A 140 -18.93 -1.61 16.64
C GLN A 140 -19.76 -2.81 16.17
N ASP A 141 -20.55 -3.37 17.08
CA ASP A 141 -21.49 -4.47 16.82
C ASP A 141 -20.85 -5.70 16.14
N GLY A 142 -19.61 -6.03 16.51
CA GLY A 142 -18.88 -7.18 15.95
C GLY A 142 -18.23 -6.93 14.58
N HIS A 143 -18.25 -5.69 14.09
CA HIS A 143 -17.70 -5.32 12.79
C HIS A 143 -16.72 -4.15 12.89
N GLU A 144 -15.71 -4.12 12.00
CA GLU A 144 -14.84 -2.96 11.83
C GLU A 144 -15.51 -1.92 10.92
N ILE A 145 -15.80 -0.75 11.48
CA ILE A 145 -16.25 0.44 10.75
C ILE A 145 -15.01 1.31 10.50
N PRO A 146 -14.57 1.48 9.24
CA PRO A 146 -13.46 2.38 8.93
C PRO A 146 -13.69 3.78 9.50
N LEU A 147 -12.70 4.38 10.17
CA LEU A 147 -12.84 5.74 10.73
C LEU A 147 -12.93 6.82 9.64
N VAL A 148 -12.58 6.44 8.41
CA VAL A 148 -12.60 7.19 7.15
C VAL A 148 -12.57 6.14 6.04
N ASN A 149 -12.93 6.50 4.81
CA ASN A 149 -12.88 5.66 3.60
C ASN A 149 -11.44 5.32 3.15
N ARG A 150 -10.60 4.85 4.08
CA ARG A 150 -9.20 4.46 3.87
C ARG A 150 -9.15 3.11 3.17
N CYS A 151 -8.48 3.10 2.02
CA CYS A 151 -8.10 1.91 1.30
C CYS A 151 -6.58 1.73 1.38
N VAL A 152 -6.13 0.62 1.93
CA VAL A 152 -4.74 0.15 1.88
C VAL A 152 -4.77 -1.16 1.08
N PRO A 153 -4.56 -1.12 -0.25
CA PRO A 153 -4.88 -2.24 -1.15
C PRO A 153 -4.19 -3.56 -0.79
N LYS A 154 -2.97 -3.49 -0.22
CA LYS A 154 -2.22 -4.65 0.22
C LYS A 154 -1.96 -4.57 1.72
N ALA A 155 -2.76 -5.27 2.50
CA ALA A 155 -2.55 -5.40 3.95
C ALA A 155 -1.81 -6.70 4.25
N GLN A 156 -0.67 -6.60 4.94
CA GLN A 156 0.07 -7.75 5.42
C GLN A 156 -0.39 -8.15 6.82
N THR A 157 -0.36 -9.44 7.14
CA THR A 157 -0.63 -9.92 8.51
C THR A 157 0.66 -10.07 9.26
N PHE A 158 0.74 -9.40 10.41
CA PHE A 158 1.87 -9.46 11.32
C PHE A 158 1.46 -10.17 12.60
N TYR A 159 2.33 -11.03 13.11
CA TYR A 159 2.12 -11.66 14.41
C TYR A 159 2.84 -10.88 15.50
N ARG A 160 2.15 -10.63 16.60
CA ARG A 160 2.70 -9.96 17.79
C ARG A 160 2.35 -10.74 19.04
N ARG A 161 3.24 -10.70 20.02
CA ARG A 161 3.00 -11.31 21.34
C ARG A 161 2.78 -10.20 22.36
N ALA A 162 1.80 -10.41 23.23
CA ALA A 162 1.49 -9.54 24.35
C ALA A 162 0.84 -10.36 25.47
N GLY A 163 1.44 -10.34 26.67
CA GLY A 163 0.85 -11.01 27.85
C GLY A 163 0.79 -12.53 27.70
N GLY A 164 1.77 -13.11 27.00
CA GLY A 164 1.81 -14.54 26.69
C GLY A 164 0.97 -14.97 25.49
N CYS A 165 0.04 -14.14 25.01
CA CYS A 165 -0.79 -14.45 23.84
C CYS A 165 -0.14 -13.98 22.54
N ARG A 166 -0.35 -14.73 21.46
CA ARG A 166 -0.06 -14.33 20.08
C ARG A 166 -1.30 -13.70 19.45
N TYR A 167 -1.12 -12.63 18.69
CA TYR A 167 -2.17 -11.89 18.00
C TYR A 167 -1.81 -11.75 16.52
N ALA A 168 -2.80 -11.94 15.65
CA ALA A 168 -2.71 -11.61 14.24
C ALA A 168 -3.18 -10.16 14.02
N VAL A 169 -2.23 -9.28 13.70
CA VAL A 169 -2.49 -7.89 13.36
C VAL A 169 -2.27 -7.74 11.86
N ALA A 170 -3.35 -7.84 11.08
CA ALA A 170 -3.33 -7.29 9.73
C ALA A 170 -2.96 -5.80 9.83
N ARG A 171 -2.18 -5.25 8.87
CA ARG A 171 -1.98 -3.82 8.55
C ARG A 171 -0.54 -3.30 8.70
N ALA A 172 -0.34 -1.97 8.78
CA ALA A 172 0.90 -1.35 8.32
C ALA A 172 2.00 -1.31 9.38
N TYR A 173 3.22 -1.54 8.91
CA TYR A 173 4.45 -1.38 9.66
C TYR A 173 4.87 0.10 9.68
N TYR A 174 5.38 0.57 10.81
CA TYR A 174 5.98 1.88 10.98
C TYR A 174 7.29 1.81 11.77
N CYS A 175 8.23 2.68 11.44
CA CYS A 175 9.37 2.99 12.30
C CYS A 175 9.79 4.44 12.11
N GLN A 176 10.31 5.04 13.17
CA GLN A 176 10.81 6.41 13.15
C GLN A 176 12.28 6.43 12.70
N GLU A 177 12.68 7.51 12.03
CA GLU A 177 14.10 7.80 11.82
C GLU A 177 14.76 8.21 13.15
N ASN A 178 16.06 7.97 13.26
CA ASN A 178 16.87 8.47 14.37
C ASN A 178 18.19 9.07 13.84
N ASP A 179 18.75 10.02 14.59
CA ASP A 179 19.93 10.78 14.14
C ASP A 179 21.24 9.96 14.17
N VAL A 180 21.21 8.65 14.45
CA VAL A 180 22.40 7.86 14.81
C VAL A 180 22.56 6.64 13.90
N SER A 181 21.65 5.69 14.01
CA SER A 181 21.68 4.41 13.31
C SER A 181 20.78 4.40 12.08
N ARG A 182 19.68 5.16 12.07
CA ARG A 182 18.59 5.05 11.07
C ARG A 182 18.20 6.38 10.45
N GLY A 183 18.79 6.70 9.29
CA GLY A 183 18.38 7.86 8.52
C GLY A 183 16.98 7.72 7.88
N ASN A 184 16.44 8.84 7.39
CA ASN A 184 15.15 8.92 6.71
C ASN A 184 14.96 7.84 5.61
N VAL A 185 15.97 7.64 4.78
CA VAL A 185 15.99 6.64 3.69
C VAL A 185 15.73 5.23 4.21
N GLN A 186 16.39 4.86 5.31
CA GLN A 186 16.34 3.50 5.86
C GLN A 186 14.98 3.23 6.50
N ALA A 187 14.46 4.20 7.26
CA ALA A 187 13.12 4.10 7.83
C ALA A 187 12.05 4.00 6.73
N ALA A 188 12.12 4.87 5.71
CA ALA A 188 11.17 4.87 4.61
C ALA A 188 11.20 3.56 3.79
N LEU A 189 12.39 3.07 3.43
CA LEU A 189 12.55 1.80 2.72
C LEU A 189 12.03 0.63 3.53
N ARG A 190 12.31 0.60 4.83
CA ARG A 190 11.83 -0.46 5.71
C ARG A 190 10.30 -0.47 5.77
N ILE A 191 9.67 0.69 5.83
CA ILE A 191 8.21 0.82 5.78
C ILE A 191 7.65 0.25 4.45
N ALA A 192 8.19 0.66 3.31
CA ALA A 192 7.72 0.19 2.01
C ALA A 192 7.95 -1.32 1.80
N ILE A 193 9.14 -1.83 2.09
CA ILE A 193 9.48 -3.26 1.93
C ILE A 193 8.64 -4.12 2.87
N ARG A 194 8.49 -3.74 4.15
CA ARG A 194 7.64 -4.49 5.10
C ARG A 194 6.17 -4.50 4.70
N SER A 195 5.71 -3.45 4.02
CA SER A 195 4.35 -3.41 3.47
C SER A 195 4.17 -4.38 2.30
N ILE A 196 5.26 -4.73 1.58
CA ILE A 196 5.23 -5.73 0.52
C ILE A 196 5.42 -7.16 1.07
N GLU A 197 6.44 -7.37 1.91
CA GLU A 197 6.89 -8.69 2.39
C GLU A 197 6.18 -9.19 3.66
N GLY A 198 5.61 -8.29 4.45
CA GLY A 198 5.15 -8.61 5.79
C GLY A 198 6.30 -8.87 6.78
N ILE A 199 6.31 -10.07 7.39
CA ILE A 199 7.14 -10.40 8.56
C ILE A 199 8.60 -10.70 8.21
N SER A 200 8.92 -10.94 6.93
CA SER A 200 10.28 -11.22 6.46
C SER A 200 11.31 -10.23 7.02
N SER A 201 12.38 -10.75 7.61
CA SER A 201 13.36 -9.91 8.31
C SER A 201 14.10 -9.02 7.32
N VAL A 202 13.71 -7.75 7.23
CA VAL A 202 14.51 -6.72 6.58
C VAL A 202 15.81 -6.58 7.40
N ASP A 203 16.89 -7.13 6.88
CA ASP A 203 18.23 -7.00 7.45
C ASP A 203 18.67 -5.51 7.43
N ASP A 204 18.66 -4.89 8.61
CA ASP A 204 18.99 -3.48 8.81
C ASP A 204 20.48 -3.20 8.51
N ASP A 205 21.37 -4.18 8.71
CA ASP A 205 22.81 -3.99 8.51
C ASP A 205 23.13 -3.76 7.02
N LYS A 206 22.39 -4.41 6.12
CA LYS A 206 22.49 -4.20 4.66
C LYS A 206 21.95 -2.84 4.22
N LEU A 207 20.97 -2.28 4.94
CA LEU A 207 20.43 -0.93 4.70
C LEU A 207 21.37 0.17 5.20
N SER A 208 22.12 -0.11 6.28
CA SER A 208 22.95 0.87 6.97
C SER A 208 24.15 1.37 6.14
N LYS A 209 24.76 0.50 5.33
CA LYS A 209 26.00 0.76 4.57
C LYS A 209 25.81 1.61 3.31
N ALA A 210 24.58 1.92 2.94
CA ALA A 210 24.29 2.54 1.65
C ALA A 210 24.09 4.07 1.71
N ALA A 211 23.94 4.70 2.88
CA ALA A 211 23.54 6.11 2.97
C ALA A 211 24.73 7.10 2.91
N HIS A 212 25.13 7.50 1.70
CA HIS A 212 25.87 8.76 1.48
C HIS A 212 24.94 9.81 0.84
N PRO A 213 25.11 11.12 1.14
CA PRO A 213 24.17 12.18 0.72
C PRO A 213 24.13 12.48 -0.78
N LYS A 214 25.12 12.02 -1.57
CA LYS A 214 25.06 12.05 -3.03
C LYS A 214 24.51 10.71 -3.53
N GLY A 215 23.35 10.71 -4.18
CA GLY A 215 22.77 9.52 -4.81
C GLY A 215 21.69 8.79 -3.98
N ILE A 216 20.80 9.51 -3.28
CA ILE A 216 19.69 8.89 -2.51
C ILE A 216 18.86 7.89 -3.36
N VAL A 217 18.66 8.20 -4.63
CA VAL A 217 17.98 7.35 -5.61
C VAL A 217 18.79 6.08 -5.86
N ASP A 218 20.10 6.21 -6.13
CA ASP A 218 21.00 5.08 -6.37
C ASP A 218 21.03 4.13 -5.17
N VAL A 219 21.00 4.68 -3.96
CA VAL A 219 20.95 3.92 -2.71
C VAL A 219 19.68 3.10 -2.61
N ILE A 220 18.53 3.71 -2.87
CA ILE A 220 17.24 3.02 -2.89
C ILE A 220 17.24 1.93 -3.97
N VAL A 221 17.59 2.28 -5.20
CA VAL A 221 17.60 1.37 -6.35
C VAL A 221 18.53 0.18 -6.12
N LYS A 222 19.76 0.43 -5.66
CA LYS A 222 20.74 -0.62 -5.33
C LYS A 222 20.22 -1.52 -4.22
N THR A 223 19.58 -0.95 -3.20
CA THR A 223 18.98 -1.73 -2.11
C THR A 223 17.87 -2.66 -2.63
N LEU A 224 16.97 -2.13 -3.47
CA LEU A 224 15.88 -2.91 -4.06
C LEU A 224 16.44 -4.04 -4.94
N LYS A 225 17.36 -3.73 -5.85
CA LYS A 225 18.02 -4.73 -6.71
C LYS A 225 18.73 -5.83 -5.91
N ASN A 226 19.48 -5.46 -4.88
CA ASN A 226 20.19 -6.41 -4.01
C ASN A 226 19.25 -7.36 -3.25
N ARG A 227 17.98 -6.98 -3.11
CA ARG A 227 16.94 -7.82 -2.51
C ARG A 227 16.07 -8.55 -3.54
N GLY A 228 16.39 -8.44 -4.83
CA GLY A 228 15.62 -9.06 -5.91
C GLY A 228 14.36 -8.29 -6.29
N TYR A 229 14.20 -7.02 -5.86
CA TYR A 229 13.07 -6.19 -6.25
C TYR A 229 13.30 -5.50 -7.59
N GLY A 230 12.21 -5.36 -8.34
CA GLY A 230 12.09 -4.34 -9.38
C GLY A 230 11.74 -2.98 -8.77
N TYR A 231 11.74 -1.96 -9.60
CA TYR A 231 11.25 -0.65 -9.22
C TYR A 231 10.73 0.09 -10.46
N ASN A 232 9.72 0.93 -10.24
CA ASN A 232 9.38 1.98 -11.17
C ASN A 232 9.87 3.31 -10.59
N LEU A 233 10.41 4.15 -11.47
CA LEU A 233 10.86 5.49 -11.15
C LEU A 233 10.06 6.46 -12.01
N TYR A 234 9.48 7.46 -11.38
CA TYR A 234 8.74 8.54 -12.04
C TYR A 234 9.36 9.88 -11.61
N GLU A 235 9.99 10.57 -12.55
CA GLU A 235 10.63 11.87 -12.33
C GLU A 235 9.57 12.97 -12.40
N ILE A 236 9.55 13.85 -11.41
CA ILE A 236 8.60 14.97 -11.32
C ILE A 236 9.24 16.25 -11.88
N ASP A 237 10.56 16.28 -12.03
CA ASP A 237 11.27 17.44 -12.55
C ASP A 237 10.83 17.75 -13.99
N GLY A 238 10.27 18.94 -14.18
CA GLY A 238 9.71 19.38 -15.47
C GLY A 238 8.23 19.04 -15.67
N VAL A 239 7.63 18.25 -14.79
CA VAL A 239 6.19 17.97 -14.81
C VAL A 239 5.44 19.17 -14.22
N THR A 240 4.54 19.76 -15.02
CA THR A 240 3.70 20.89 -14.59
C THR A 240 2.32 20.45 -14.11
N SER A 241 1.89 19.25 -14.49
CA SER A 241 0.58 18.71 -14.15
C SER A 241 0.63 17.92 -12.84
N ALA A 242 -0.02 18.45 -11.79
CA ALA A 242 -0.21 17.73 -10.54
C ALA A 242 -0.96 16.41 -10.73
N ASP A 243 -1.84 16.36 -11.73
CA ASP A 243 -2.68 15.19 -12.01
C ASP A 243 -1.89 14.02 -12.56
N GLU A 244 -0.82 14.31 -13.32
CA GLU A 244 0.07 13.29 -13.84
C GLU A 244 0.85 12.62 -12.70
N VAL A 245 1.43 13.44 -11.82
CA VAL A 245 2.15 12.97 -10.63
C VAL A 245 1.20 12.22 -9.68
N TRP A 246 -0.01 12.76 -9.49
CA TRP A 246 -1.03 12.15 -8.63
C TRP A 246 -1.49 10.79 -9.17
N THR A 247 -1.71 10.71 -10.47
CA THR A 247 -2.05 9.45 -11.15
C THR A 247 -0.94 8.43 -10.97
N ALA A 248 0.33 8.82 -11.16
CA ALA A 248 1.45 7.91 -10.91
C ALA A 248 1.47 7.37 -9.48
N ILE A 249 1.34 8.23 -8.47
CA ILE A 249 1.27 7.82 -7.06
C ILE A 249 0.11 6.85 -6.83
N CYS A 250 -1.10 7.19 -7.29
CA CYS A 250 -2.29 6.36 -7.10
C CYS A 250 -2.19 5.01 -7.79
N SER A 251 -1.72 4.95 -9.04
CA SER A 251 -1.55 3.69 -9.78
C SER A 251 -0.51 2.77 -9.12
N PHE A 252 0.55 3.32 -8.50
CA PHE A 252 1.47 2.50 -7.70
C PHE A 252 0.79 1.92 -6.45
N ILE A 253 -0.01 2.71 -5.74
CA ILE A 253 -0.73 2.24 -4.55
C ILE A 253 -1.75 1.17 -4.92
N GLU A 254 -2.57 1.39 -5.95
CA GLU A 254 -3.60 0.44 -6.41
C GLU A 254 -3.01 -0.86 -6.92
N SER A 255 -1.80 -0.82 -7.48
CA SER A 255 -1.05 -2.02 -7.82
C SER A 255 -0.44 -2.77 -6.64
N GLY A 256 -0.65 -2.30 -5.41
CA GLY A 256 -0.11 -2.93 -4.20
C GLY A 256 1.38 -2.66 -4.01
N ASN A 257 1.93 -1.64 -4.66
CA ASN A 257 3.34 -1.25 -4.59
C ASN A 257 3.47 0.11 -3.89
N PRO A 258 3.72 0.16 -2.57
CA PRO A 258 3.72 1.41 -1.79
C PRO A 258 4.82 2.37 -2.27
N PRO A 259 4.48 3.50 -2.91
CA PRO A 259 5.50 4.38 -3.47
C PRO A 259 6.21 5.19 -2.37
N LEU A 260 7.46 5.52 -2.65
CA LEU A 260 8.30 6.43 -1.88
C LEU A 260 8.31 7.78 -2.58
N LEU A 261 7.64 8.77 -2.01
CA LEU A 261 7.68 10.14 -2.51
C LEU A 261 8.92 10.84 -1.96
N VAL A 262 9.82 11.28 -2.83
CA VAL A 262 10.98 12.09 -2.43
C VAL A 262 10.66 13.56 -2.61
N VAL A 263 10.85 14.30 -1.53
CA VAL A 263 10.63 15.74 -1.46
C VAL A 263 11.93 16.42 -1.04
N SER A 264 12.34 17.46 -1.76
CA SER A 264 13.47 18.31 -1.40
C SER A 264 12.97 19.47 -0.55
N GLY A 265 13.53 19.66 0.64
CA GLY A 265 13.32 20.82 1.48
C GLY A 265 14.42 21.88 1.34
N LYS A 266 14.38 22.87 2.23
CA LYS A 266 15.43 23.90 2.35
C LYS A 266 16.81 23.25 2.59
N ARG A 267 17.88 23.90 2.09
CA ARG A 267 19.28 23.46 2.27
C ARG A 267 19.58 22.05 1.73
N ASN A 268 18.93 21.65 0.63
CA ASN A 268 19.12 20.34 -0.02
C ASN A 268 18.83 19.13 0.88
N GLN A 269 18.04 19.30 1.95
CA GLN A 269 17.60 18.18 2.76
C GLN A 269 16.48 17.44 2.04
N SER A 270 16.73 16.21 1.60
CA SER A 270 15.71 15.36 1.01
C SER A 270 15.00 14.55 2.10
N ARG A 271 13.68 14.46 1.98
CA ARG A 271 12.83 13.61 2.82
C ARG A 271 12.13 12.61 1.91
N ILE A 272 11.97 11.40 2.40
CA ILE A 272 11.27 10.31 1.72
C ILE A 272 10.06 9.98 2.56
N ILE A 273 8.90 10.01 1.90
CA ILE A 273 7.60 9.81 2.51
C ILE A 273 7.00 8.54 1.89
N PRO A 274 6.98 7.41 2.63
CA PRO A 274 6.22 6.24 2.24
C PRO A 274 4.72 6.55 2.14
N VAL A 275 4.14 6.17 1.01
CA VAL A 275 2.71 6.24 0.75
C VAL A 275 2.17 4.83 0.72
N LEU A 276 1.11 4.56 1.50
CA LEU A 276 0.64 3.20 1.78
C LEU A 276 -0.74 2.91 1.23
N GLY A 277 -1.54 3.95 1.01
CA GLY A 277 -2.96 3.83 0.73
C GLY A 277 -3.52 5.16 0.28
N TYR A 278 -4.83 5.22 0.21
CA TYR A 278 -5.56 6.43 -0.12
C TYR A 278 -6.90 6.47 0.60
N THR A 279 -7.54 7.63 0.55
CA THR A 279 -8.96 7.75 0.88
C THR A 279 -9.76 7.92 -0.38
N LEU A 280 -10.87 7.19 -0.48
CA LEU A 280 -11.84 7.36 -1.56
C LEU A 280 -12.94 8.31 -1.08
N ASN A 281 -13.16 9.41 -1.79
CA ASN A 281 -14.34 10.24 -1.57
C ASN A 281 -15.33 9.95 -2.70
N THR A 282 -16.34 9.14 -2.40
CA THR A 282 -17.35 8.70 -3.38
C THR A 282 -18.29 9.82 -3.76
N ASP A 283 -18.39 10.86 -2.92
CA ASP A 283 -19.24 12.03 -3.09
C ASP A 283 -18.45 13.25 -3.58
N GLU A 284 -17.21 13.04 -4.02
CA GLU A 284 -16.38 14.11 -4.59
C GLU A 284 -16.99 14.60 -5.91
N TRP A 285 -17.24 15.90 -6.02
CA TRP A 285 -17.84 16.47 -7.23
C TRP A 285 -16.89 16.42 -8.43
N HIS A 286 -15.58 16.54 -8.21
CA HIS A 286 -14.60 16.71 -9.28
C HIS A 286 -14.65 15.62 -10.37
N PRO A 287 -14.67 14.30 -10.07
CA PRO A 287 -14.84 13.26 -11.08
C PRO A 287 -16.09 13.45 -11.95
N ASP A 288 -17.25 13.69 -11.32
CA ASP A 288 -18.54 13.82 -11.99
C ASP A 288 -18.67 15.12 -12.80
N GLY A 289 -18.19 16.23 -12.24
CA GLY A 289 -18.07 17.50 -12.94
C GLY A 289 -17.14 17.39 -14.14
N SER A 290 -16.00 16.70 -14.00
CA SER A 290 -15.05 16.52 -15.10
C SER A 290 -15.57 15.65 -16.23
N MET A 291 -16.50 14.73 -15.96
CA MET A 291 -17.22 13.97 -17.00
C MET A 291 -18.14 14.88 -17.82
N SER A 292 -18.73 15.89 -17.18
CA SER A 292 -19.70 16.79 -17.81
C SER A 292 -19.04 17.90 -18.66
N HIS A 293 -17.71 18.06 -18.58
CA HIS A 293 -16.97 19.11 -19.29
C HIS A 293 -15.92 18.50 -20.27
N PRO A 294 -16.28 18.33 -21.56
CA PRO A 294 -15.47 17.61 -22.54
C PRO A 294 -14.30 18.48 -23.07
N LYS A 295 -13.23 18.61 -22.28
CA LYS A 295 -11.93 19.11 -22.76
C LYS A 295 -10.88 18.01 -22.88
N ARG A 296 -11.30 16.75 -22.99
CA ARG A 296 -10.42 15.58 -22.81
C ARG A 296 -9.89 15.03 -24.12
N GLN A 297 -8.61 14.64 -24.08
CA GLN A 297 -7.94 13.96 -25.18
C GLN A 297 -8.09 12.43 -25.10
N SER A 298 -8.29 11.86 -23.90
CA SER A 298 -8.48 10.42 -23.69
C SER A 298 -9.95 10.04 -23.51
N GLY A 299 -10.35 8.90 -24.09
CA GLY A 299 -11.67 8.30 -23.91
C GLY A 299 -11.80 7.42 -22.65
N TRP A 300 -11.12 7.76 -21.55
CA TRP A 300 -11.23 7.02 -20.30
C TRP A 300 -10.75 7.88 -19.11
N PHE A 301 -11.08 7.42 -17.90
CA PHE A 301 -10.81 8.06 -16.61
C PHE A 301 -9.88 7.18 -15.78
N SER A 302 -8.83 7.73 -15.19
CA SER A 302 -8.08 6.99 -14.16
C SER A 302 -8.90 6.96 -12.87
N SER A 303 -8.87 5.83 -12.17
CA SER A 303 -9.36 5.67 -10.80
C SER A 303 -8.81 6.73 -9.83
N SER A 304 -7.64 7.30 -10.13
CA SER A 304 -6.99 8.37 -9.36
C SER A 304 -7.86 9.62 -9.20
N GLN A 305 -8.85 9.83 -10.07
CA GLN A 305 -9.73 11.00 -10.02
C GLN A 305 -10.65 10.98 -8.78
N TRP A 306 -11.04 9.80 -8.28
CA TRP A 306 -11.83 9.63 -7.05
C TRP A 306 -10.98 9.57 -5.77
N ILE A 307 -9.67 9.70 -5.91
CA ILE A 307 -8.71 9.68 -4.79
C ILE A 307 -8.30 11.12 -4.50
N ASP A 308 -8.72 11.64 -3.35
CA ASP A 308 -8.41 13.03 -2.95
C ASP A 308 -7.23 13.11 -1.96
N HIS A 309 -7.08 12.10 -1.11
CA HIS A 309 -5.92 12.01 -0.22
C HIS A 309 -5.21 10.68 -0.35
N VAL A 310 -3.89 10.73 -0.20
CA VAL A 310 -3.07 9.54 0.03
C VAL A 310 -2.73 9.39 1.50
N VAL A 311 -2.64 8.15 1.96
CA VAL A 311 -2.27 7.79 3.33
C VAL A 311 -0.77 7.60 3.39
N ILE A 312 -0.09 8.38 4.22
CA ILE A 312 1.38 8.40 4.35
C ILE A 312 1.83 7.98 5.75
N HIS A 313 3.04 7.43 5.81
CA HIS A 313 3.81 7.30 7.05
C HIS A 313 4.92 8.33 7.03
N ASP A 314 4.87 9.30 7.94
CA ASP A 314 5.95 10.26 8.08
C ASP A 314 6.92 9.77 9.17
N THR A 315 8.20 9.60 8.82
CA THR A 315 9.22 9.01 9.69
C THR A 315 9.59 9.87 10.91
N VAL A 316 9.03 11.08 11.04
CA VAL A 316 9.22 11.99 12.20
C VAL A 316 7.91 12.31 12.90
N LEU A 317 6.80 12.41 12.17
CA LEU A 317 5.51 12.83 12.73
C LEU A 317 4.64 11.65 13.14
N GLY A 318 4.80 10.48 12.51
CA GLY A 318 4.06 9.26 12.84
C GLY A 318 3.32 8.63 11.66
N PRO A 319 2.55 7.56 11.95
CA PRO A 319 1.83 6.81 10.94
C PRO A 319 0.46 7.40 10.57
N TYR A 320 -0.05 6.96 9.42
CA TYR A 320 -1.40 7.21 8.92
C TYR A 320 -1.82 8.68 8.85
N PHE A 321 -0.93 9.57 8.42
CA PHE A 321 -1.31 10.91 7.99
C PHE A 321 -1.96 10.87 6.61
N CYS A 322 -2.73 11.91 6.28
CA CYS A 322 -3.33 12.08 4.97
C CYS A 322 -2.66 13.28 4.30
N MET A 323 -2.26 13.12 3.04
CA MET A 323 -1.70 14.17 2.19
C MET A 323 -2.64 14.34 1.00
N SER A 324 -3.12 15.56 0.77
CA SER A 324 -4.11 15.84 -0.27
C SER A 324 -3.49 16.04 -1.65
N ARG A 325 -4.28 15.84 -2.70
CA ARG A 325 -3.92 16.22 -4.08
C ARG A 325 -3.65 17.72 -4.19
N ALA A 326 -4.43 18.54 -3.49
CA ALA A 326 -4.26 19.99 -3.45
C ALA A 326 -2.87 20.41 -2.93
N TRP A 327 -2.35 19.74 -1.90
CA TRP A 327 -0.99 20.01 -1.41
C TRP A 327 0.05 19.76 -2.50
N LEU A 328 -0.08 18.67 -3.26
CA LEU A 328 0.83 18.34 -4.35
C LEU A 328 0.80 19.42 -5.44
N ALA A 329 -0.40 19.82 -5.85
CA ALA A 329 -0.59 20.90 -6.84
C ALA A 329 0.07 22.20 -6.36
N GLU A 330 -0.18 22.60 -5.11
CA GLU A 330 0.41 23.79 -4.52
C GLU A 330 1.95 23.72 -4.51
N GLN A 331 2.55 22.58 -4.14
CA GLN A 331 4.01 22.45 -4.09
C GLN A 331 4.64 22.43 -5.49
N LEU A 332 3.93 21.97 -6.52
CA LEU A 332 4.43 22.01 -7.90
C LEU A 332 4.37 23.41 -8.51
N SER A 333 3.36 24.21 -8.14
CA SER A 333 3.23 25.60 -8.59
C SER A 333 4.17 26.58 -7.88
N ARG A 334 4.73 26.20 -6.73
CA ARG A 334 5.67 27.06 -5.97
C ARG A 334 7.02 27.22 -6.67
N ALA A 335 7.62 28.40 -6.50
CA ALA A 335 8.99 28.66 -6.94
C ALA A 335 9.98 27.65 -6.34
N ALA A 336 11.05 27.33 -7.07
CA ALA A 336 11.99 26.25 -6.72
C ALA A 336 12.61 26.33 -5.31
N ASN A 337 12.66 27.53 -4.71
CA ASN A 337 13.27 27.76 -3.39
C ASN A 337 12.26 27.84 -2.23
N ALA A 338 10.96 27.66 -2.49
CA ALA A 338 9.90 27.84 -1.50
C ALA A 338 9.35 26.49 -1.00
N GLY A 339 9.77 26.08 0.20
CA GLY A 339 9.15 24.97 0.93
C GLY A 339 9.66 23.57 0.54
N MET A 340 8.78 22.57 0.62
CA MET A 340 9.07 21.18 0.26
C MET A 340 8.60 20.94 -1.16
N LYS A 341 9.52 20.56 -2.05
CA LYS A 341 9.23 20.31 -3.47
C LYS A 341 9.29 18.81 -3.79
N PRO A 342 8.22 18.20 -4.31
CA PRO A 342 8.27 16.85 -4.88
C PRO A 342 9.30 16.76 -6.00
N ARG A 343 10.12 15.71 -6.00
CA ARG A 343 11.20 15.51 -6.98
C ARG A 343 11.04 14.24 -7.80
N LEU A 344 10.66 13.16 -7.13
CA LEU A 344 10.49 11.86 -7.78
C LEU A 344 9.65 10.92 -6.93
N VAL A 345 9.09 9.92 -7.59
CA VAL A 345 8.39 8.80 -6.97
C VAL A 345 9.13 7.52 -7.30
N ILE A 346 9.48 6.72 -6.29
CA ILE A 346 10.05 5.38 -6.47
C ILE A 346 9.09 4.35 -5.91
N ALA A 347 8.57 3.46 -6.75
CA ALA A 347 7.71 2.38 -6.31
C ALA A 347 8.47 1.04 -6.37
N PRO A 348 8.77 0.40 -5.22
CA PRO A 348 9.31 -0.95 -5.20
C PRO A 348 8.30 -1.95 -5.74
N ILE A 349 8.76 -2.88 -6.56
CA ILE A 349 7.95 -3.94 -7.17
C ILE A 349 8.54 -5.28 -6.78
N TRP A 350 7.71 -6.20 -6.31
CA TRP A 350 8.16 -7.48 -5.75
C TRP A 350 8.92 -8.40 -6.71
N THR A 351 8.91 -8.12 -8.02
CA THR A 351 9.65 -8.86 -9.03
C THR A 351 10.43 -7.92 -9.95
N PRO A 352 11.70 -8.23 -10.30
CA PRO A 352 12.53 -7.38 -11.14
C PRO A 352 12.20 -7.52 -12.63
N GLN A 353 11.29 -8.43 -12.98
CA GLN A 353 10.91 -8.71 -14.35
C GLN A 353 9.97 -7.64 -14.94
N VAL A 354 9.34 -6.82 -14.09
CA VAL A 354 8.43 -5.76 -14.54
C VAL A 354 9.18 -4.66 -15.28
N LYS A 355 8.78 -4.40 -16.53
CA LYS A 355 9.32 -3.34 -17.40
C LYS A 355 8.28 -2.29 -17.78
N VAL A 356 7.01 -2.58 -17.54
CA VAL A 356 5.85 -1.73 -17.82
C VAL A 356 5.37 -1.12 -16.50
N SER A 357 5.23 0.20 -16.43
CA SER A 357 4.64 0.86 -15.26
C SER A 357 3.11 0.67 -15.23
N PRO A 358 2.44 0.72 -14.07
CA PRO A 358 0.99 0.61 -14.01
C PRO A 358 0.29 1.75 -14.77
N VAL A 359 0.87 2.96 -14.77
CA VAL A 359 0.35 4.09 -15.57
C VAL A 359 0.37 3.76 -17.07
N TYR A 360 1.48 3.18 -17.55
CA TYR A 360 1.58 2.80 -18.95
C TYR A 360 0.66 1.64 -19.31
N ALA A 361 0.51 0.65 -18.42
CA ALA A 361 -0.47 -0.43 -18.59
C ALA A 361 -1.90 0.12 -18.69
N GLU A 362 -2.26 1.09 -17.86
CA GLU A 362 -3.57 1.76 -17.92
C GLU A 362 -3.80 2.49 -19.25
N GLN A 363 -2.79 3.23 -19.73
CA GLN A 363 -2.83 3.87 -21.03
C GLN A 363 -3.00 2.86 -22.18
N LEU A 364 -2.26 1.75 -22.13
CA LEU A 364 -2.34 0.67 -23.10
C LEU A 364 -3.74 0.03 -23.10
N ALA A 365 -4.30 -0.24 -21.91
CA ALA A 365 -5.65 -0.76 -21.76
C ALA A 365 -6.69 0.17 -22.37
N GLY A 366 -6.59 1.48 -22.09
CA GLY A 366 -7.51 2.48 -22.65
C GLY A 366 -7.46 2.56 -24.18
N GLN A 367 -6.26 2.53 -24.78
CA GLN A 367 -6.11 2.49 -26.23
C GLN A 367 -6.70 1.22 -26.84
N TYR A 368 -6.46 0.07 -26.21
CA TYR A 368 -7.01 -1.21 -26.68
C TYR A 368 -8.51 -1.30 -26.55
N LEU A 369 -9.07 -0.79 -25.45
CA LEU A 369 -10.51 -0.79 -25.24
C LEU A 369 -11.22 -0.02 -26.35
N ASP A 370 -10.73 1.17 -26.71
CA ASP A 370 -11.33 1.98 -27.79
C ASP A 370 -11.26 1.27 -29.14
N ILE A 371 -10.12 0.67 -29.49
CA ILE A 371 -9.96 -0.11 -30.73
C ILE A 371 -10.91 -1.32 -30.73
N TRP A 372 -10.97 -2.05 -29.62
CA TRP A 372 -11.69 -3.31 -29.54
C TRP A 372 -13.20 -3.11 -29.52
N VAL A 373 -13.70 -2.18 -28.69
CA VAL A 373 -15.12 -1.82 -28.65
C VAL A 373 -15.59 -1.39 -30.04
N ARG A 374 -14.84 -0.54 -30.76
CA ARG A 374 -15.23 -0.12 -32.13
C ARG A 374 -15.28 -1.28 -33.12
N ARG A 375 -14.27 -2.17 -33.11
CA ARG A 375 -14.19 -3.28 -34.08
C ARG A 375 -15.19 -4.40 -33.79
N VAL A 376 -15.53 -4.61 -32.54
CA VAL A 376 -16.35 -5.75 -32.09
C VAL A 376 -17.80 -5.35 -31.87
N ALA A 377 -18.11 -4.05 -31.74
CA ALA A 377 -19.45 -3.52 -31.61
C ALA A 377 -20.38 -4.00 -32.74
N GLU A 378 -19.90 -3.95 -33.99
CA GLU A 378 -20.70 -4.32 -35.17
C GLU A 378 -21.09 -5.82 -35.17
N VAL A 379 -20.21 -6.68 -34.66
CA VAL A 379 -20.40 -8.13 -34.67
C VAL A 379 -21.25 -8.62 -33.49
N ASN A 380 -21.39 -7.80 -32.43
CA ASN A 380 -22.04 -8.19 -31.18
C ASN A 380 -23.15 -7.23 -30.75
N ALA A 381 -23.77 -6.51 -31.68
CA ALA A 381 -24.93 -5.68 -31.34
C ALA A 381 -26.05 -6.55 -30.72
N GLY A 382 -26.57 -6.13 -29.56
CA GLY A 382 -27.68 -6.82 -28.89
C GLY A 382 -27.30 -8.08 -28.10
N THR A 383 -26.01 -8.33 -27.84
CA THR A 383 -25.59 -9.50 -27.06
C THR A 383 -25.79 -9.34 -25.54
N GLY A 384 -26.01 -8.12 -25.05
CA GLY A 384 -26.26 -7.86 -23.63
C GLY A 384 -26.25 -6.38 -23.28
N ARG A 385 -27.03 -5.99 -22.27
CA ARG A 385 -27.20 -4.58 -21.86
C ARG A 385 -25.88 -3.89 -21.52
N TRP A 386 -24.97 -4.60 -20.87
CA TRP A 386 -23.65 -4.06 -20.49
C TRP A 386 -22.72 -3.88 -21.68
N TRP A 387 -22.77 -4.81 -22.64
CA TRP A 387 -22.04 -4.68 -23.89
C TRP A 387 -22.56 -3.49 -24.70
N ASP A 388 -23.87 -3.42 -24.90
CA ASP A 388 -24.52 -2.32 -25.61
C ASP A 388 -24.18 -0.97 -24.97
N TYR A 389 -24.19 -0.90 -23.62
CA TYR A 389 -23.76 0.29 -22.89
C TYR A 389 -22.31 0.67 -23.20
N LEU A 390 -21.37 -0.29 -23.16
CA LEU A 390 -19.96 -0.04 -23.46
C LEU A 390 -19.77 0.42 -24.92
N CYS A 391 -20.51 -0.14 -25.87
CA CYS A 391 -20.46 0.29 -27.27
C CYS A 391 -20.99 1.71 -27.45
N GLN A 392 -22.09 2.08 -26.78
CA GLN A 392 -22.71 3.39 -26.90
C GLN A 392 -21.94 4.48 -26.16
N ASN A 393 -21.34 4.15 -25.01
CA ASN A 393 -20.72 5.11 -24.10
C ASN A 393 -19.20 4.97 -24.03
N GLY A 394 -18.57 4.26 -24.97
CA GLY A 394 -17.22 3.65 -24.85
C GLY A 394 -16.06 4.55 -24.41
N SER A 395 -16.24 5.87 -24.40
CA SER A 395 -15.28 6.84 -23.87
C SER A 395 -15.46 7.18 -22.38
N ASN A 396 -16.49 6.64 -21.72
CA ASN A 396 -16.86 6.98 -20.35
C ASN A 396 -16.67 5.81 -19.37
N VAL A 397 -15.45 5.28 -19.35
CA VAL A 397 -15.07 4.21 -18.43
C VAL A 397 -13.98 4.65 -17.47
N VAL A 398 -13.97 4.04 -16.29
CA VAL A 398 -12.90 4.18 -15.29
C VAL A 398 -11.97 2.99 -15.42
N LEU A 399 -10.68 3.24 -15.52
CA LEU A 399 -9.64 2.24 -15.50
C LEU A 399 -8.96 2.22 -14.13
N ARG A 400 -8.72 1.01 -13.61
CA ARG A 400 -7.97 0.76 -12.39
C ARG A 400 -6.95 -0.33 -12.63
N THR A 401 -5.68 -0.05 -12.38
CA THR A 401 -4.59 -1.00 -12.65
C THR A 401 -4.08 -1.68 -11.39
N THR A 402 -4.12 -3.01 -11.36
CA THR A 402 -3.63 -3.85 -10.26
C THR A 402 -2.55 -4.82 -10.73
N PHE A 403 -1.65 -5.24 -9.83
CA PHE A 403 -0.62 -6.24 -10.13
C PHE A 403 -0.96 -7.56 -9.47
N ILE A 404 -0.95 -8.66 -10.23
CA ILE A 404 -1.39 -9.97 -9.74
C ILE A 404 -0.45 -11.08 -10.20
N SER A 405 -0.43 -12.19 -9.44
CA SER A 405 0.17 -13.44 -9.88
C SER A 405 -0.83 -14.28 -10.69
N SER A 406 -0.35 -15.14 -11.58
CA SER A 406 -1.20 -16.09 -12.31
C SER A 406 -1.97 -17.01 -11.36
N GLN A 407 -1.38 -17.39 -10.22
CA GLN A 407 -2.02 -18.20 -9.19
C GLN A 407 -3.17 -17.46 -8.51
N ASP A 408 -2.96 -16.20 -8.10
CA ASP A 408 -4.01 -15.40 -7.47
C ASP A 408 -5.15 -15.10 -8.45
N TYR A 409 -4.82 -14.90 -9.73
CA TYR A 409 -5.82 -14.74 -10.78
C TYR A 409 -6.61 -16.04 -11.04
N GLN A 410 -5.96 -17.20 -10.98
CA GLN A 410 -6.64 -18.49 -11.04
C GLN A 410 -7.67 -18.64 -9.91
N VAL A 411 -7.27 -18.29 -8.68
CA VAL A 411 -8.15 -18.32 -7.52
C VAL A 411 -9.30 -17.32 -7.69
N HIS A 412 -9.04 -16.14 -8.27
CA HIS A 412 -10.07 -15.17 -8.61
C HIS A 412 -11.11 -15.75 -9.58
N LEU A 413 -10.65 -16.39 -10.67
CA LEU A 413 -11.53 -17.00 -11.66
C LEU A 413 -12.29 -18.21 -11.10
N GLN A 414 -11.68 -19.03 -10.24
CA GLN A 414 -12.38 -20.13 -9.58
C GLN A 414 -13.52 -19.64 -8.68
N LYS A 415 -13.26 -18.62 -7.85
CA LYS A 415 -14.31 -18.00 -7.01
C LYS A 415 -15.45 -17.41 -7.85
N LEU A 416 -15.12 -16.90 -9.03
CA LEU A 416 -16.12 -16.42 -9.97
C LEU A 416 -16.94 -17.57 -10.53
N ASP A 417 -16.29 -18.67 -10.91
CA ASP A 417 -16.94 -19.91 -11.39
C ASP A 417 -17.93 -20.45 -10.36
N ASP A 418 -17.49 -20.62 -9.12
CA ASP A 418 -18.33 -21.11 -8.01
C ASP A 418 -19.59 -20.25 -7.85
N LYS A 419 -19.47 -18.93 -8.05
CA LYS A 419 -20.60 -17.99 -7.96
C LYS A 419 -21.58 -18.14 -9.11
N ILE A 420 -21.11 -18.33 -10.34
CA ILE A 420 -21.97 -18.39 -11.54
C ILE A 420 -22.52 -19.80 -11.81
N GLN A 421 -21.89 -20.86 -11.29
CA GLN A 421 -22.41 -22.22 -11.33
C GLN A 421 -23.81 -22.33 -10.71
N SER A 422 -24.08 -21.53 -9.68
CA SER A 422 -25.41 -21.40 -9.07
C SER A 422 -26.52 -20.95 -10.06
N ARG A 423 -26.14 -20.41 -11.22
CA ARG A 423 -27.03 -19.92 -12.29
C ARG A 423 -27.01 -20.82 -13.53
N GLY A 424 -26.32 -21.96 -13.47
CA GLY A 424 -26.13 -22.85 -14.62
C GLY A 424 -25.09 -22.37 -15.63
N GLU A 425 -24.26 -21.40 -15.27
CA GLU A 425 -23.14 -20.92 -16.10
C GLU A 425 -21.80 -21.47 -15.56
N SER A 426 -20.77 -21.60 -16.39
CA SER A 426 -19.42 -21.94 -15.91
C SER A 426 -18.33 -21.23 -16.71
N VAL A 427 -17.29 -20.77 -16.02
CA VAL A 427 -16.04 -20.27 -16.58
C VAL A 427 -15.41 -21.30 -17.51
N ALA A 428 -15.56 -22.60 -17.22
CA ALA A 428 -15.06 -23.67 -18.07
C ALA A 428 -15.79 -23.72 -19.43
N THR A 429 -17.10 -23.45 -19.46
CA THR A 429 -17.89 -23.42 -20.70
C THR A 429 -17.58 -22.24 -21.59
N TRP A 430 -17.02 -21.15 -21.05
CA TRP A 430 -16.57 -20.00 -21.83
C TRP A 430 -15.45 -20.37 -22.82
N ILE A 431 -14.64 -21.39 -22.52
CA ILE A 431 -13.40 -21.68 -23.23
C ILE A 431 -13.58 -22.81 -24.26
N SER A 432 -14.82 -23.22 -24.53
CA SER A 432 -15.13 -24.26 -25.53
C SER A 432 -16.44 -24.00 -26.28
N PRO A 433 -16.49 -22.95 -27.12
CA PRO A 433 -17.62 -22.74 -28.00
C PRO A 433 -17.52 -23.72 -29.18
N GLY A 434 -18.15 -24.90 -29.08
CA GLY A 434 -18.41 -25.73 -30.27
C GLY A 434 -18.05 -27.22 -30.24
N GLY A 435 -17.87 -27.86 -29.08
CA GLY A 435 -17.75 -29.33 -29.00
C GLY A 435 -16.45 -29.93 -29.56
N GLY A 436 -15.50 -29.12 -30.02
CA GLY A 436 -14.11 -29.54 -30.25
C GLY A 436 -13.35 -29.74 -28.94
N GLU A 437 -12.16 -30.37 -28.99
CA GLU A 437 -11.34 -30.57 -27.78
C GLU A 437 -11.20 -29.24 -27.03
N PRO A 438 -11.62 -29.18 -25.76
CA PRO A 438 -11.60 -27.95 -25.01
C PRO A 438 -10.15 -27.46 -24.96
N LEU A 439 -9.87 -26.30 -25.56
CA LEU A 439 -8.72 -25.52 -25.13
C LEU A 439 -8.98 -25.22 -23.67
N SER A 440 -8.44 -26.08 -22.82
CA SER A 440 -8.86 -26.10 -21.43
C SER A 440 -8.53 -24.74 -20.81
N PHE A 441 -9.37 -24.27 -19.88
CA PHE A 441 -9.04 -23.20 -18.95
C PHE A 441 -7.58 -23.27 -18.48
N ARG A 442 -7.12 -24.50 -18.25
CA ARG A 442 -5.74 -24.85 -17.92
C ARG A 442 -4.71 -24.39 -18.97
N SER A 443 -4.97 -24.55 -20.28
CA SER A 443 -4.10 -24.05 -21.35
C SER A 443 -3.95 -22.52 -21.30
N PHE A 444 -5.07 -21.80 -21.15
CA PHE A 444 -5.04 -20.34 -20.97
C PHE A 444 -4.23 -19.96 -19.72
N MET A 445 -4.53 -20.56 -18.57
CA MET A 445 -3.83 -20.28 -17.32
C MET A 445 -2.32 -20.60 -17.41
N ASN A 446 -1.96 -21.68 -18.09
CA ASN A 446 -0.57 -22.08 -18.32
C ASN A 446 0.17 -21.11 -19.28
N SER A 447 -0.57 -20.39 -20.13
CA SER A 447 0.01 -19.42 -21.07
C SER A 447 0.31 -18.06 -20.42
N LEU A 448 -0.33 -17.76 -19.28
CA LEU A 448 -0.12 -16.50 -18.58
C LEU A 448 1.29 -16.44 -17.98
N PRO A 449 1.96 -15.27 -18.02
CA PRO A 449 3.20 -15.09 -17.28
C PRO A 449 2.92 -15.22 -15.78
N ALA A 450 3.97 -15.52 -15.02
CA ALA A 450 3.87 -15.62 -13.56
C ALA A 450 3.17 -14.40 -12.93
N ASN A 451 3.42 -13.20 -13.47
CA ASN A 451 2.82 -11.95 -13.03
C ASN A 451 2.48 -11.02 -14.19
N PHE A 452 1.35 -10.34 -14.08
CA PHE A 452 0.85 -9.41 -15.09
C PHE A 452 0.00 -8.31 -14.46
N TRP A 453 -0.28 -7.28 -15.24
CA TRP A 453 -1.19 -6.22 -14.87
C TRP A 453 -2.63 -6.62 -15.21
N ILE A 454 -3.57 -6.32 -14.32
CA ILE A 454 -5.00 -6.30 -14.61
C ILE A 454 -5.43 -4.85 -14.63
N CYS A 455 -5.86 -4.36 -15.79
CA CYS A 455 -6.56 -3.09 -15.92
C CYS A 455 -8.06 -3.38 -15.88
N GLU A 456 -8.65 -3.18 -14.72
CA GLU A 456 -10.09 -3.30 -14.54
C GLU A 456 -10.81 -2.14 -15.20
N ILE A 457 -11.95 -2.45 -15.80
CA ILE A 457 -12.81 -1.49 -16.47
C ILE A 457 -14.07 -1.37 -15.64
N SER A 458 -14.45 -0.16 -15.28
CA SER A 458 -15.66 0.16 -14.53
C SER A 458 -16.41 1.31 -15.18
N MET A 459 -17.63 1.53 -14.74
CA MET A 459 -18.35 2.78 -15.01
C MET A 459 -18.11 3.75 -13.86
N PRO A 460 -18.11 5.06 -14.11
CA PRO A 460 -18.01 6.07 -13.05
C PRO A 460 -18.97 5.82 -11.87
N GLN A 461 -20.23 5.50 -12.15
CA GLN A 461 -21.26 5.25 -11.13
C GLN A 461 -21.01 3.96 -10.35
N LEU A 462 -20.54 2.90 -11.02
CA LEU A 462 -20.17 1.64 -10.34
C LEU A 462 -18.89 1.83 -9.52
N TYR A 463 -17.93 2.55 -10.07
CA TYR A 463 -16.66 2.80 -9.43
C TYR A 463 -16.85 3.61 -8.15
N GLY A 464 -17.58 4.73 -8.24
CA GLY A 464 -17.93 5.58 -7.11
C GLY A 464 -18.80 4.87 -6.08
N GLY A 465 -19.81 4.12 -6.50
CA GLY A 465 -20.74 3.47 -5.58
C GLY A 465 -20.13 2.29 -4.81
N ASN A 466 -19.45 1.38 -5.49
CA ASN A 466 -18.99 0.12 -4.89
C ASN A 466 -17.71 -0.46 -5.48
N ARG A 467 -17.01 0.29 -6.35
CA ARG A 467 -15.79 -0.14 -7.04
C ARG A 467 -15.93 -1.41 -7.87
N LYS A 468 -17.15 -1.78 -8.28
CA LYS A 468 -17.35 -2.96 -9.13
C LYS A 468 -16.80 -2.73 -10.52
N LYS A 469 -16.25 -3.78 -11.12
CA LYS A 469 -15.77 -3.79 -12.50
C LYS A 469 -16.82 -4.40 -13.43
N LEU A 470 -16.87 -3.91 -14.66
CA LEU A 470 -17.59 -4.51 -15.78
C LEU A 470 -16.74 -5.54 -16.52
N GLY A 471 -15.42 -5.36 -16.52
CA GLY A 471 -14.49 -6.22 -17.24
C GLY A 471 -13.05 -5.92 -16.88
N GLU A 472 -12.13 -6.54 -17.62
CA GLU A 472 -10.70 -6.38 -17.39
C GLU A 472 -9.87 -6.67 -18.64
N ILE A 473 -8.71 -6.04 -18.71
CA ILE A 473 -7.67 -6.28 -19.72
C ILE A 473 -6.42 -6.76 -19.00
N LEU A 474 -5.88 -7.89 -19.44
CA LEU A 474 -4.65 -8.47 -18.92
C LEU A 474 -3.47 -8.01 -19.76
N ILE A 475 -2.44 -7.46 -19.12
CA ILE A 475 -1.27 -6.88 -19.80
C ILE A 475 0.02 -7.51 -19.27
N ASP A 476 0.85 -8.01 -20.18
CA ASP A 476 2.19 -8.54 -19.87
C ASP A 476 3.05 -7.43 -19.27
N SER A 477 3.46 -7.62 -18.02
CA SER A 477 4.26 -6.65 -17.28
C SER A 477 5.67 -6.43 -17.86
N ARG A 478 6.09 -7.26 -18.83
CA ARG A 478 7.44 -7.28 -19.42
C ARG A 478 7.51 -6.67 -20.82
N LYS A 479 6.37 -6.50 -21.51
CA LYS A 479 6.31 -6.09 -22.92
C LYS A 479 5.65 -4.73 -23.07
N ARG A 480 6.34 -3.79 -23.70
CA ARG A 480 5.87 -2.40 -23.88
C ARG A 480 5.09 -2.18 -25.18
N ASP A 481 5.14 -3.11 -26.11
CA ASP A 481 4.50 -2.95 -27.41
C ASP A 481 3.03 -3.34 -27.38
N LEU A 482 2.21 -2.66 -28.17
CA LEU A 482 0.78 -2.96 -28.33
C LEU A 482 0.57 -4.43 -28.74
N SER A 483 1.25 -4.87 -29.82
CA SER A 483 1.12 -6.20 -30.44
C SER A 483 1.44 -7.39 -29.51
N GLY A 484 2.26 -7.17 -28.50
CA GLY A 484 2.80 -8.18 -27.60
C GLY A 484 2.30 -8.07 -26.16
N GLY A 485 1.84 -6.89 -25.77
CA GLY A 485 1.53 -6.54 -24.39
C GLY A 485 0.18 -7.07 -23.91
N ILE A 486 -0.82 -7.22 -24.77
CA ILE A 486 -2.14 -7.72 -24.35
C ILE A 486 -2.16 -9.24 -24.30
N LEU A 487 -2.49 -9.78 -23.12
CA LEU A 487 -2.62 -11.21 -22.86
C LEU A 487 -4.06 -11.69 -23.09
N ALA A 488 -5.02 -10.93 -22.57
CA ALA A 488 -6.44 -11.20 -22.70
C ALA A 488 -7.28 -9.94 -22.45
N ILE A 489 -8.52 -9.97 -22.92
CA ILE A 489 -9.57 -8.98 -22.71
C ILE A 489 -10.80 -9.77 -22.28
N ARG A 490 -11.41 -9.42 -21.15
CA ARG A 490 -12.65 -10.05 -20.67
C ARG A 490 -13.65 -8.95 -20.40
N LEU A 491 -14.61 -8.79 -21.30
CA LEU A 491 -15.69 -7.80 -21.24
C LEU A 491 -17.05 -8.51 -21.14
N PRO A 492 -18.12 -7.76 -20.82
CA PRO A 492 -19.48 -8.30 -20.89
C PRO A 492 -19.71 -8.99 -22.24
N SER A 493 -20.45 -10.09 -22.23
CA SER A 493 -20.69 -11.03 -23.34
C SER A 493 -19.48 -11.73 -23.97
N ARG A 494 -18.26 -11.19 -23.89
CA ARG A 494 -17.11 -11.67 -24.69
C ARG A 494 -15.77 -11.63 -23.97
N ALA A 495 -14.99 -12.69 -24.17
CA ALA A 495 -13.59 -12.77 -23.80
C ALA A 495 -12.75 -13.05 -25.05
N VAL A 496 -11.58 -12.43 -25.09
CA VAL A 496 -10.54 -12.68 -26.08
C VAL A 496 -9.23 -12.93 -25.39
N TRP A 497 -8.49 -13.94 -25.81
CA TRP A 497 -7.11 -14.13 -25.38
C TRP A 497 -6.25 -14.61 -26.53
N ARG A 498 -4.94 -14.44 -26.35
CA ARG A 498 -3.95 -14.85 -27.33
C ARG A 498 -3.77 -16.37 -27.29
N ASN A 499 -3.80 -17.02 -28.45
CA ASN A 499 -3.40 -18.42 -28.62
C ASN A 499 -2.41 -18.54 -29.78
N GLY A 500 -1.12 -18.70 -29.45
CA GLY A 500 -0.04 -18.68 -30.43
C GLY A 500 0.01 -17.34 -31.20
N ALA A 501 -0.18 -17.42 -32.53
CA ALA A 501 -0.21 -16.26 -33.43
C ALA A 501 -1.61 -15.62 -33.57
N GLY A 502 -2.67 -16.28 -33.09
CA GLY A 502 -4.05 -15.81 -33.24
C GLY A 502 -4.69 -15.35 -31.93
N TYR A 503 -5.95 -14.93 -32.05
CA TYR A 503 -6.84 -14.62 -30.93
C TYR A 503 -8.02 -15.59 -30.95
N LEU A 504 -8.45 -16.04 -29.78
CA LEU A 504 -9.67 -16.81 -29.62
C LEU A 504 -10.75 -15.93 -29.03
N LEU A 505 -11.96 -16.07 -29.55
CA LEU A 505 -13.15 -15.39 -29.05
C LEU A 505 -14.03 -16.40 -28.32
N ALA A 506 -14.54 -15.98 -27.17
CA ALA A 506 -15.36 -16.79 -26.28
C ALA A 506 -16.52 -15.97 -25.71
N PRO A 507 -17.68 -16.57 -25.47
CA PRO A 507 -18.72 -15.92 -24.68
C PRO A 507 -18.28 -15.76 -23.22
N THR A 508 -18.79 -14.73 -22.53
CA THR A 508 -18.65 -14.59 -21.07
C THR A 508 -20.02 -14.56 -20.42
N GLY A 509 -20.10 -15.11 -19.20
CA GLY A 509 -21.27 -15.03 -18.33
C GLY A 509 -21.30 -13.77 -17.47
N MET A 510 -20.68 -12.67 -17.94
CA MET A 510 -20.66 -11.43 -17.17
C MET A 510 -21.96 -10.62 -17.32
N ASP A 511 -22.78 -10.91 -18.33
CA ASP A 511 -24.03 -10.16 -18.57
C ASP A 511 -25.10 -10.42 -17.51
N SER A 512 -25.08 -11.62 -16.89
CA SER A 512 -26.00 -11.96 -15.80
C SER A 512 -25.57 -11.34 -14.47
N GLN A 513 -24.38 -10.74 -14.38
CA GLN A 513 -23.93 -10.08 -13.17
C GLN A 513 -24.69 -8.77 -13.00
N THR A 514 -25.69 -8.79 -12.13
CA THR A 514 -26.21 -7.58 -11.51
C THR A 514 -25.05 -6.98 -10.70
N PRO A 515 -24.58 -5.75 -11.01
CA PRO A 515 -23.53 -5.11 -10.25
C PRO A 515 -24.07 -4.57 -8.92
#